data_AF-A0A5K1G4W8-F1
#
_entry.id   AF-A0A5K1G4W8-F1
#
_cell.length_a   1.000
_cell.length_b   1.000
_cell.length_c   1.000
_cell.angle_alpha   90.00
_cell.angle_beta   90.00
_cell.angle_gamma   90.00
#
_symmetry.space_group_name_H-M   'P 1'
#
loop_
_entity.id
_entity.type
_entity.pdbx_description
1 polymer ?
#
loop_
_entity_poly.entity_id
_entity_poly.type
_entity_poly.pdbx_seq_one_letter_code
_entity_poly.pdbx_strand_id
1 'polypeptide(L)' 'WWRDLGLGEHISCARDRLVESSFMAVVKMHEPQFSQYRMQLARVSCLMATVEDMFGEHQSVEELERFVQVVE' A
#
# COMPACT_ATOMS: atom_id res chain seq x y z
N TRP A 1 8.42 -3.09 -9.58
CA TRP A 1 7.09 -3.47 -9.07
C TRP A 1 6.24 -2.24 -8.79
N TRP A 2 6.56 -1.42 -7.77
CA TRP A 2 5.72 -0.26 -7.42
C TRP A 2 5.53 0.71 -8.59
N ARG A 3 6.63 1.08 -9.26
CA ARG A 3 6.60 1.88 -10.49
C ARG A 3 5.82 1.20 -11.62
N ASP A 4 6.00 -0.11 -11.80
CA ASP A 4 5.32 -0.88 -12.87
C ASP A 4 3.79 -0.96 -12.65
N LEU A 5 3.34 -0.82 -11.40
CA LEU A 5 1.91 -0.76 -11.06
C LEU A 5 1.27 0.59 -11.44
N GLY A 6 2.06 1.65 -11.62
CA GLY A 6 1.57 2.98 -12.03
C GLY A 6 0.60 3.66 -11.05
N LEU A 7 0.34 3.09 -9.87
CA LEU A 7 -0.69 3.59 -8.96
C LEU A 7 -0.41 5.02 -8.48
N GLY A 8 0.86 5.37 -8.22
CA GLY A 8 1.22 6.73 -7.83
C GLY A 8 1.00 7.79 -8.92
N GLU A 9 0.82 7.39 -10.18
CA GLU A 9 0.49 8.30 -11.29
C GLU A 9 -1.03 8.44 -11.48
N HIS A 10 -1.80 7.40 -11.12
CA HIS A 10 -3.25 7.36 -11.28
C HIS A 10 -4.03 7.82 -10.04
N ILE A 11 -3.46 7.61 -8.85
CA ILE A 11 -4.08 7.95 -7.58
C ILE A 11 -3.32 9.16 -7.04
N SER A 12 -3.83 10.36 -7.30
CA SER A 12 -3.16 11.62 -6.95
C SER A 12 -2.91 11.79 -5.45
N CYS A 13 -3.68 11.11 -4.61
CA CYS A 13 -3.54 11.11 -3.16
C CYS A 13 -2.51 10.10 -2.63
N ALA A 14 -2.11 9.12 -3.45
CA ALA A 14 -1.23 8.06 -3.02
C ALA A 14 0.20 8.58 -2.85
N ARG A 15 0.73 8.46 -1.63
CA ARG A 15 2.13 8.79 -1.35
C ARG A 15 3.04 7.63 -1.75
N ASP A 16 4.23 7.94 -2.27
CA ASP A 16 5.27 6.92 -2.49
C ASP A 16 5.88 6.47 -1.15
N ARG A 17 5.36 5.35 -0.62
CA ARG A 17 5.78 4.75 0.66
C ARG A 17 6.62 3.49 0.49
N LEU A 18 7.27 3.31 -0.66
CA LEU A 18 8.07 2.11 -0.93
C LEU A 18 9.22 1.95 0.07
N VAL A 19 9.93 3.04 0.38
CA VAL A 19 11.06 3.04 1.33
C VAL A 19 10.57 2.74 2.74
N GLU A 20 9.52 3.44 3.20
CA GLU A 20 8.93 3.24 4.53
C GLU A 20 8.44 1.79 4.71
N SER A 21 7.70 1.27 3.73
CA SER A 21 7.14 -0.09 3.77
C SER A 21 8.24 -1.16 3.77
N SER A 22 9.28 -0.96 2.97
CA SER A 22 10.45 -1.87 2.94
C SER A 22 11.20 -1.83 4.26
N PHE A 23 11.39 -0.64 4.83
CA PHE A 23 12.04 -0.45 6.12
C PHE A 23 11.24 -1.13 7.24
N MET A 24 9.93 -0.91 7.30
CA MET A 24 9.06 -1.55 8.30
C MET A 24 9.06 -3.07 8.19
N ALA A 25 9.13 -3.62 6.97
CA ALA A 25 9.25 -5.06 6.77
C ALA A 25 10.60 -5.61 7.29
N VAL A 26 11.71 -4.88 7.08
CA VAL A 26 13.03 -5.23 7.64
C VAL A 26 13.04 -5.17 9.15
N VAL A 27 12.47 -4.12 9.75
CA VAL A 27 12.37 -3.97 11.21
C VAL A 27 11.58 -5.12 11.84
N LYS A 28 10.50 -5.58 11.20
CA LYS A 28 9.69 -6.68 11.70
C LYS A 28 10.39 -8.04 11.64
N MET A 29 11.11 -8.33 10.55
CA MET A 29 11.72 -9.64 10.31
C MET A 29 13.07 -9.49 9.63
N HIS A 30 14.10 -9.11 10.37
CA HIS A 30 15.41 -8.76 9.82
C HIS A 30 16.23 -9.97 9.32
N GLU A 31 15.90 -11.18 9.76
CA GLU A 31 16.71 -12.37 9.52
C GLU A 31 16.75 -12.74 8.02
N PRO A 32 17.90 -13.19 7.48
CA PRO A 32 18.09 -13.37 6.03
C PRO A 32 17.08 -14.33 5.38
N GLN A 33 16.65 -15.37 6.10
CA GLN A 33 15.70 -16.37 5.61
C GLN A 33 14.32 -15.80 5.26
N PHE A 34 13.96 -14.63 5.79
CA PHE A 34 12.66 -13.99 5.55
C PHE A 34 12.65 -13.01 4.39
N SER A 35 13.65 -13.04 3.49
CA SER A 35 13.76 -12.11 2.36
C SER A 35 12.50 -12.05 1.48
N GLN A 36 11.93 -13.19 1.10
CA GLN A 36 10.70 -13.25 0.31
C GLN A 36 9.51 -12.71 1.10
N TYR A 37 9.39 -13.05 2.38
CA TYR A 37 8.31 -12.55 3.22
C TYR A 37 8.38 -11.02 3.37
N ARG A 38 9.56 -10.45 3.63
CA ARG A 38 9.75 -8.99 3.70
C ARG A 38 9.34 -8.32 2.40
N MET A 39 9.68 -8.91 1.26
CA MET A 39 9.29 -8.37 -0.04
C MET A 39 7.76 -8.36 -0.19
N GLN A 40 7.07 -9.45 0.16
CA GLN A 40 5.60 -9.48 0.08
C GLN A 40 4.94 -8.54 1.09
N LEU A 41 5.46 -8.50 2.33
CA LEU A 41 4.97 -7.61 3.36
C LEU A 41 5.10 -6.14 2.94
N ALA A 42 6.25 -5.73 2.40
CA ALA A 42 6.45 -4.37 1.91
C ALA A 42 5.47 -4.01 0.79
N ARG A 43 5.18 -4.93 -0.14
CA ARG A 43 4.20 -4.74 -1.21
C ARG A 43 2.79 -4.56 -0.66
N VAL A 44 2.36 -5.43 0.25
CA VAL A 44 1.05 -5.34 0.91
C VAL A 44 0.94 -4.04 1.70
N SER A 45 1.99 -3.65 2.44
CA SER A 45 2.02 -2.40 3.18
C SER A 45 1.91 -1.16 2.28
N CYS A 46 2.54 -1.14 1.10
CA CYS A 46 2.36 -0.07 0.13
C CYS A 46 0.90 0.04 -0.35
N LEU A 47 0.25 -1.10 -0.65
CA LEU A 47 -1.15 -1.12 -1.08
C LEU A 47 -2.09 -0.69 0.05
N MET A 48 -1.88 -1.20 1.26
CA MET A 48 -2.67 -0.79 2.43
C MET A 48 -2.57 0.71 2.68
N ALA A 49 -1.35 1.27 2.65
CA ALA A 49 -1.17 2.71 2.86
C ALA A 49 -1.79 3.56 1.73
N THR A 50 -1.86 3.03 0.51
CA THR A 50 -2.58 3.67 -0.60
C THR A 50 -4.09 3.70 -0.32
N VAL A 51 -4.65 2.58 0.17
CA VAL A 51 -6.05 2.53 0.59
C VAL A 51 -6.30 3.48 1.76
N GLU A 52 -5.43 3.52 2.77
CA GLU A 52 -5.55 4.47 3.87
C GLU A 52 -5.52 5.93 3.40
N ASP A 53 -4.65 6.26 2.43
CA ASP A 53 -4.60 7.61 1.84
C ASP A 53 -5.92 7.93 1.08
N MET A 54 -6.50 6.96 0.36
CA MET A 54 -7.81 7.11 -0.30
C MET A 54 -8.96 7.36 0.70
N PHE A 55 -8.98 6.64 1.82
CA PHE A 55 -10.01 6.77 2.85
C PHE A 55 -9.76 7.98 3.78
N GLY A 56 -8.52 8.48 3.85
CA GLY A 56 -8.13 9.61 4.67
C GLY A 56 -8.33 10.97 4.01
N GLU A 57 -8.33 11.01 2.67
CA GLU A 57 -8.84 12.18 1.95
C GLU A 57 -10.37 12.25 2.05
N HIS A 58 -10.93 13.45 1.99
CA HIS A 58 -12.37 13.71 2.18
C HIS A 58 -13.21 13.20 0.99
N GLN A 59 -13.14 11.91 0.68
CA GLN A 59 -13.98 11.24 -0.31
C GLN A 59 -15.42 11.10 0.22
N SER A 60 -16.37 11.04 -0.71
CA SER A 60 -17.77 10.87 -0.31
C SER A 60 -18.02 9.45 0.21
N VAL A 61 -18.97 9.29 1.13
CA VAL A 61 -19.32 7.97 1.71
C VAL A 61 -19.69 6.98 0.61
N GLU A 62 -20.36 7.45 -0.46
CA GLU A 62 -20.74 6.60 -1.59
C GLU A 62 -19.55 6.05 -2.39
N GLU A 63 -18.43 6.79 -2.47
CA GLU A 63 -17.21 6.31 -3.15
C GLU A 63 -16.54 5.21 -2.34
N LEU A 64 -16.47 5.36 -1.02
CA LEU A 64 -15.95 4.34 -0.10
C LEU A 64 -16.80 3.06 -0.13
N GLU A 65 -18.12 3.18 -0.09
CA GLU A 65 -19.03 2.02 -0.15
C GLU A 65 -18.86 1.22 -1.44
N ARG A 66 -18.72 1.91 -2.59
CA ARG A 66 -18.44 1.22 -3.87
C ARG A 66 -17.09 0.53 -3.87
N PHE A 67 -16.07 1.14 -3.29
CA PHE A 67 -14.76 0.50 -3.16
C PHE A 67 -14.86 -0.80 -2.36
N VAL A 68 -15.53 -0.77 -1.21
CA VAL A 68 -15.74 -1.97 -0.37
C VAL A 68 -16.50 -3.05 -1.13
N GLN A 69 -17.58 -2.70 -1.84
CA GLN A 69 -18.36 -3.64 -2.65
C GLN A 69 -17.57 -4.33 -3.77
N VAL A 70 -16.53 -3.69 -4.30
CA VAL A 70 -15.66 -4.29 -5.33
C VAL A 70 -14.63 -5.25 -4.72
N VAL A 71 -14.25 -5.03 -3.46
CA VAL A 71 -13.24 -5.82 -2.76
C VAL A 71 -13.83 -7.10 -2.15
N GLU A 72 -15.08 -7.05 -1.69
CA GLU A 72 -15.84 -8.22 -1.19
C GLU A 72 -16.29 -9.18 -2.31
#